data_AF-A0A2W0CBZ2-F1
#
_entry.id   AF-A0A2W0CBZ2-F1
#
_cell.length_a   1.000
_cell.length_b   1.000
_cell.length_c   1.000
_cell.angle_alpha   90.00
_cell.angle_beta   90.00
_cell.angle_gamma   90.00
#
_symmetry.space_group_name_H-M   'P 1'
#
loop_
_entity.id
_entity.type
_entity.pdbx_description
1 polymer ?
#
loop_
_entity_poly.entity_id
_entity_poly.type
_entity_poly.pdbx_seq_one_letter_code
_entity_poly.pdbx_strand_id
1 'polypeptide(L)'
;MKIKSSVIDTYSQLCMKSYLSCESFEEVRYKIKKCVTLGQVVKVEGDTKHIQYYYNRFIVENGEVLDLYQNKNSYIEVSERVKAAYDRLEGKVVV
;
A
#
# COMPACT_ATOMS: atom_id res chain seq x y z
N MET A 1 4.96 1.55 -10.84
CA MET A 1 5.58 1.28 -9.53
C MET A 1 5.93 -0.18 -9.49
N LYS A 2 7.18 -0.53 -9.19
CA LYS A 2 7.59 -1.94 -9.00
C LYS A 2 7.38 -2.33 -7.53
N ILE A 3 7.11 -3.61 -7.27
CA ILE A 3 6.89 -4.15 -5.92
C ILE A 3 7.69 -5.44 -5.81
N LYS A 4 8.59 -5.54 -4.82
CA LYS A 4 9.34 -6.78 -4.58
C LYS A 4 8.41 -7.91 -4.17
N SER A 5 8.72 -9.14 -4.58
CA SER A 5 7.94 -10.33 -4.22
C SER A 5 7.85 -10.51 -2.70
N SER A 6 8.93 -10.20 -1.97
CA SER A 6 8.95 -10.23 -0.50
C SER A 6 7.88 -9.32 0.13
N VAL A 7 7.55 -8.19 -0.50
CA VAL A 7 6.51 -7.28 -0.02
C VAL A 7 5.12 -7.91 -0.21
N ILE A 8 4.90 -8.67 -1.27
CA ILE A 8 3.66 -9.41 -1.51
C ILE A 8 3.48 -10.49 -0.44
N ASP A 9 4.55 -11.22 -0.13
CA ASP A 9 4.56 -12.25 0.91
C ASP A 9 4.27 -11.63 2.28
N THR A 10 4.97 -10.56 2.65
CA THR A 10 4.73 -9.83 3.91
C THR A 10 3.32 -9.25 3.96
N TYR A 11 2.78 -8.76 2.84
CA TYR A 11 1.41 -8.26 2.77
C TYR A 11 0.39 -9.38 3.05
N SER A 12 0.63 -10.60 2.57
CA SER A 12 -0.23 -11.76 2.83
C SER A 12 -0.32 -12.09 4.33
N GLN A 13 0.76 -11.87 5.07
CA GLN A 13 0.84 -12.12 6.51
C GLN A 13 0.23 -10.98 7.33
N LEU A 14 0.60 -9.73 7.02
CA LEU A 14 0.19 -8.56 7.81
C LEU A 14 -1.23 -8.07 7.49
N CYS A 15 -1.70 -8.31 6.27
CA CYS A 15 -2.97 -7.83 5.75
C CYS A 15 -3.86 -8.97 5.24
N MET A 16 -3.86 -10.12 5.94
CA MET A 16 -4.47 -11.37 5.49
C MET A 16 -5.90 -11.21 4.96
N LYS A 17 -6.80 -10.50 5.66
CA LYS A 17 -8.18 -10.27 5.17
C LYS A 17 -8.22 -9.56 3.82
N SER A 18 -7.35 -8.57 3.62
CA SER A 18 -7.24 -7.86 2.36
C SER A 18 -6.63 -8.73 1.26
N TYR A 19 -5.64 -9.55 1.60
CA TYR A 19 -5.02 -10.49 0.68
C TYR A 19 -6.00 -11.58 0.20
N LEU A 20 -6.76 -12.18 1.12
CA LEU A 20 -7.74 -13.23 0.81
C LEU A 20 -8.93 -12.75 -0.05
N SER A 21 -9.13 -11.44 -0.17
CA SER A 21 -10.14 -10.85 -1.06
C SER A 21 -9.57 -10.49 -2.44
N CYS A 22 -8.34 -10.90 -2.76
CA CYS A 22 -7.75 -10.75 -4.07
C CYS A 22 -7.88 -12.06 -4.86
N GLU A 23 -8.33 -11.98 -6.10
CA GLU A 23 -8.44 -13.13 -7.00
C GLU A 23 -7.15 -13.38 -7.81
N SER A 24 -6.23 -12.42 -7.81
CA SER A 24 -4.96 -12.51 -8.53
C SER A 24 -3.83 -11.71 -7.89
N PHE A 25 -2.59 -12.04 -8.25
CA PHE A 25 -1.41 -11.28 -7.84
C PHE A 25 -1.46 -9.81 -8.30
N GLU A 26 -2.10 -9.53 -9.44
CA GLU A 26 -2.25 -8.16 -9.93
C GLU A 26 -3.19 -7.33 -9.04
N GLU A 27 -4.20 -7.94 -8.42
CA GLU A 27 -5.03 -7.25 -7.43
C GLU A 27 -4.27 -6.96 -6.14
N VAL A 28 -3.41 -7.88 -5.69
CA VAL A 28 -2.55 -7.65 -4.54
C VAL A 28 -1.61 -6.48 -4.81
N ARG A 29 -0.97 -6.46 -5.99
CA ARG A 29 -0.11 -5.36 -6.44
C ARG A 29 -0.87 -4.04 -6.53
N TYR A 30 -2.10 -4.07 -7.06
CA TYR A 30 -2.97 -2.90 -7.10
C TYR A 30 -3.25 -2.36 -5.70
N LYS A 31 -3.60 -3.22 -4.73
CA LYS A 31 -3.86 -2.79 -3.35
C LYS A 31 -2.62 -2.19 -2.70
N ILE A 32 -1.44 -2.79 -2.89
CA ILE A 32 -0.18 -2.22 -2.40
C ILE A 32 0.10 -0.86 -3.06
N LYS A 33 -0.03 -0.75 -4.38
CA LYS A 33 0.12 0.52 -5.11
C LYS A 33 -0.83 1.58 -4.57
N LYS A 34 -2.10 1.23 -4.33
CA LYS A 34 -3.10 2.12 -3.73
C LYS A 34 -2.67 2.58 -2.33
N CYS A 35 -2.22 1.68 -1.46
CA CYS A 35 -1.73 2.03 -0.13
C CYS A 35 -0.55 3.00 -0.19
N VAL A 36 0.41 2.77 -1.09
CA VAL A 36 1.57 3.65 -1.25
C VAL A 36 1.20 5.00 -1.86
N THR A 37 0.26 5.01 -2.81
CA THR A 37 -0.14 6.25 -3.50
C THR A 37 -1.00 7.14 -2.61
N LEU A 38 -1.89 6.55 -1.81
CA LEU A 38 -2.78 7.28 -0.92
C LEU A 38 -2.20 7.50 0.49
N GLY A 39 -1.10 6.81 0.81
CA GLY A 39 -0.41 6.96 2.08
C GLY A 39 0.31 8.30 2.17
N GLN A 40 0.67 8.66 3.40
CA GLN A 40 1.39 9.89 3.69
C GLN A 40 2.88 9.60 3.90
N VAL A 41 3.75 10.41 3.29
CA VAL A 41 5.20 10.35 3.55
C VAL A 41 5.45 10.86 4.97
N VAL A 42 6.00 10.00 5.83
CA VAL A 42 6.29 10.30 7.25
C VAL A 42 7.78 10.46 7.53
N LYS A 43 8.63 9.97 6.63
CA LYS A 43 10.09 10.09 6.73
C LYS A 43 10.71 10.01 5.33
N VAL A 44 11.78 10.76 5.12
CA VAL A 44 12.61 10.71 3.92
C VAL A 44 14.06 10.58 4.36
N GLU A 45 14.78 9.58 3.85
CA GLU A 45 16.18 9.30 4.13
C GLU A 45 16.90 9.06 2.80
N GLY A 46 17.58 10.08 2.28
CA GLY A 46 18.14 10.06 0.93
C GLY A 46 17.03 9.83 -0.11
N ASP A 47 17.19 8.79 -0.92
CA ASP A 47 16.21 8.38 -1.95
C ASP A 47 15.10 7.47 -1.42
N THR A 48 15.16 7.10 -0.14
CA THR A 48 14.17 6.25 0.52
C THR A 48 13.07 7.09 1.18
N LYS A 49 11.81 6.75 0.88
CA LYS A 49 10.60 7.33 1.45
C LYS A 49 9.89 6.28 2.31
N HIS A 50 9.54 6.66 3.52
CA HIS A 50 8.65 5.88 4.38
C HIS A 50 7.24 6.43 4.23
N ILE A 51 6.35 5.60 3.70
CA ILE A 51 4.96 5.97 3.43
C ILE A 51 4.05 5.19 4.38
N GLN A 52 3.22 5.91 5.13
CA GLN A 52 2.30 5.35 6.11
C GLN A 52 0.87 5.36 5.56
N TYR A 53 0.19 4.22 5.66
CA TYR A 53 -1.21 4.03 5.29
C TYR A 53 -1.88 3.19 6.39
N TYR A 54 -2.79 3.80 7.17
CA TYR A 54 -3.26 3.24 8.44
C TYR A 54 -2.08 2.88 9.34
N TYR A 55 -1.92 1.60 9.69
CA TYR A 55 -0.77 1.08 10.45
C TYR A 55 0.36 0.54 9.55
N ASN A 56 0.14 0.40 8.25
CA ASN A 56 1.13 -0.14 7.33
C ASN A 56 2.15 0.93 6.94
N ARG A 57 3.43 0.62 7.07
CA ARG A 57 4.54 1.45 6.65
C ARG A 57 5.28 0.76 5.50
N PHE A 58 5.31 1.44 4.37
CA PHE A 58 5.97 1.00 3.14
C PHE A 58 7.30 1.75 3.00
N ILE A 59 8.36 1.03 2.67
CA ILE A 59 9.65 1.60 2.30
C ILE A 59 9.73 1.63 0.79
N VAL A 60 9.86 2.84 0.23
CA VAL A 60 9.87 3.07 -1.21
C VAL A 60 11.12 3.80 -1.61
N GLU A 61 11.87 3.24 -2.55
CA GLU A 61 13.09 3.84 -3.09
C GLU A 61 13.03 3.78 -4.62
N ASN A 62 13.37 4.87 -5.30
CA ASN A 62 13.38 4.94 -6.77
C ASN A 62 12.09 4.45 -7.46
N GLY A 63 10.93 4.63 -6.81
CA GLY A 63 9.63 4.20 -7.33
C GLY A 63 9.34 2.70 -7.21
N GLU A 64 10.16 1.98 -6.44
CA GLU A 64 10.00 0.56 -6.09
C GLU A 64 9.67 0.40 -4.59
N VAL A 65 8.69 -0.44 -4.28
CA VAL A 65 8.36 -0.81 -2.91
C VAL A 65 9.29 -1.94 -2.48
N LEU A 66 10.19 -1.63 -1.55
CA LEU A 66 11.25 -2.53 -1.09
C LEU A 66 10.82 -3.38 0.11
N ASP A 67 10.05 -2.79 1.02
CA ASP A 67 9.66 -3.42 2.28
C ASP A 67 8.31 -2.91 2.81
N LEU A 68 7.71 -3.69 3.71
CA LEU A 68 6.45 -3.41 4.37
C LEU A 68 6.50 -3.93 5.82
N TYR A 69 6.12 -3.09 6.77
CA TYR A 69 5.91 -3.50 8.16
C TYR A 69 4.74 -2.74 8.78
N GLN A 70 4.27 -3.18 9.95
CA GLN A 70 3.25 -2.47 10.70
C GLN A 70 3.86 -1.64 11.82
N ASN A 71 3.55 -0.34 11.84
CA ASN A 71 3.84 0.54 12.96
C ASN A 71 2.55 0.84 13.72
N LYS A 72 2.27 0.08 14.77
CA LYS A 72 1.05 0.26 15.60
C LYS A 72 1.06 1.54 16.44
N ASN A 73 2.21 2.20 16.57
CA ASN A 73 2.33 3.47 17.30
C ASN A 73 1.97 4.68 16.44
N SER A 74 1.73 4.49 15.13
CA SER A 74 1.43 5.57 14.20
C SER A 74 0.29 5.14 13.28
N TYR A 75 -0.85 5.82 13.40
CA TYR A 75 -2.03 5.59 12.58
C TYR A 75 -2.30 6.82 11.71
N ILE A 76 -2.45 6.62 10.41
CA ILE A 76 -2.92 7.66 9.48
C ILE A 76 -4.18 7.18 8.81
N GLU A 77 -5.29 7.86 9.10
CA GLU A 77 -6.56 7.57 8.47
C GLU A 77 -6.56 8.02 7.01
N VAL A 78 -6.93 7.11 6.12
CA VAL A 78 -7.28 7.43 4.73
C VAL A 78 -8.78 7.26 4.57
N SER A 79 -9.48 8.34 4.23
CA SER A 79 -10.94 8.32 4.13
C SER A 79 -11.45 7.42 3.00
N GLU A 80 -12.63 6.82 3.18
CA GLU A 80 -13.30 6.04 2.12
C GLU A 80 -13.50 6.84 0.85
N ARG A 81 -13.78 8.15 0.97
CA ARG A 81 -13.96 9.05 -0.17
C ARG A 81 -12.69 9.12 -1.04
N VAL A 82 -11.52 9.22 -0.43
CA VAL A 82 -10.24 9.25 -1.16
C VAL A 82 -9.96 7.90 -1.81
N LYS A 83 -10.25 6.80 -1.11
CA LYS A 83 -10.10 5.44 -1.65
C LYS A 83 -10.98 5.20 -2.86
N ALA A 84 -12.26 5.60 -2.79
CA ALA A 84 -13.21 5.48 -3.90
C ALA A 84 -12.82 6.37 -5.09
N ALA A 85 -12.30 7.58 -4.84
CA ALA A 85 -11.82 8.45 -5.90
C ALA A 85 -10.64 7.81 -6.65
N TYR A 86 -9.70 7.20 -5.93
CA TYR A 86 -8.59 6.45 -6.55
C TYR A 86 -9.09 5.26 -7.37
N ASP A 87 -10.03 4.46 -6.84
CA ASP A 87 -10.58 3.31 -7.58
C ASP A 87 -11.28 3.74 -8.87
N ARG A 88 -11.98 4.89 -8.85
CA ARG A 88 -12.58 5.48 -10.06
C ARG A 88 -11.53 5.87 -11.09
N LEU A 89 -10.45 6.53 -10.67
CA LEU A 89 -9.37 6.96 -11.56
C LEU A 89 -8.65 5.78 -12.22
N GLU A 90 -8.51 4.66 -11.51
CA GLU A 90 -7.86 3.45 -12.03
C GLU A 90 -8.86 2.50 -12.73
N GLY A 91 -10.11 2.93 -12.96
CA GLY A 91 -11.12 2.15 -13.68
C GLY A 91 -11.64 0.91 -12.94
N LYS A 92 -11.44 0.84 -11.62
CA LYS A 92 -11.82 -0.27 -10.74
C LYS A 92 -13.19 -0.09 -10.06
N VAL A 93 -14.09 0.69 -10.68
CA VAL A 93 -15.44 0.91 -10.14
C VAL A 93 -16.24 -0.39 -10.21
N VAL A 94 -16.56 -0.94 -9.04
CA VAL A 94 -17.68 -1.86 -8.89
C VAL A 94 -18.93 -0.99 -8.82
N VAL A 95 -19.78 -1.07 -9.84
CA VAL A 95 -21.16 -0.54 -9.79
C VAL A 95 -22.00 -1.51 -8.97
#